data_AF-A0A8I1RHZ8-F1
#
_entry.id   AF-A0A8I1RHZ8-F1
#
_cell.length_a   1.000
_cell.length_b   1.000
_cell.length_c   1.000
_cell.angle_alpha   90.00
_cell.angle_beta   90.00
_cell.angle_gamma   90.00
#
_symmetry.space_group_name_H-M   'P 1'
#
loop_
_entity.id
_entity.type
_entity.pdbx_description
1 polymer ?
#
loop_
_entity_poly.entity_id
_entity_poly.type
_entity_poly.pdbx_seq_one_letter_code
_entity_poly.pdbx_strand_id
1 'polypeptide(L)'
;MHIDPVVMLAEQLRSLETALKRARDGEDHDQACRILGKISLLTSELDETLPTSALGAAELLGFAAAALPFSGAKYALHLCEAAERLAQGQRTFADLVWLRAMREALAGGLCGQDGLVAADLISRAIVGVSRPIVVYRAVMAPRSTEERVHA
;
A
#
# COMPACT_ATOMS: atom_id res chain seq x y z
N MET A 1 -1.60 18.01 -6.50
CA MET A 1 -0.93 16.82 -5.96
C MET A 1 -1.59 15.62 -6.63
N HIS A 2 -0.85 14.87 -7.46
CA HIS A 2 -1.41 13.69 -8.11
C HIS A 2 -1.55 12.60 -7.04
N ILE A 3 -2.75 12.02 -6.89
CA ILE A 3 -2.99 10.92 -5.95
C ILE A 3 -2.18 9.72 -6.46
N ASP A 4 -1.59 8.96 -5.53
CA ASP A 4 -0.88 7.74 -5.89
C ASP A 4 -1.85 6.76 -6.59
N PRO A 5 -1.52 6.25 -7.79
CA PRO A 5 -2.43 5.41 -8.56
C PRO A 5 -2.80 4.12 -7.81
N VAL A 6 -1.87 3.55 -7.03
CA VAL A 6 -2.17 2.37 -6.21
C VAL A 6 -3.20 2.69 -5.13
N VAL A 7 -3.09 3.85 -4.48
CA VAL A 7 -4.05 4.27 -3.45
C VAL A 7 -5.44 4.48 -4.05
N MET A 8 -5.50 5.07 -5.25
CA MET A 8 -6.76 5.25 -5.97
C MET A 8 -7.41 3.90 -6.30
N LEU A 9 -6.64 2.94 -6.84
CA LEU A 9 -7.12 1.61 -7.17
C LEU A 9 -7.57 0.83 -5.92
N ALA A 10 -6.79 0.91 -4.84
CA ALA A 10 -7.13 0.26 -3.57
C ALA A 10 -8.46 0.76 -3.00
N GLU A 11 -8.72 2.07 -3.09
CA GLU A 11 -9.99 2.64 -2.65
C GLU A 11 -11.18 2.22 -3.53
N GLN A 12 -10.98 2.15 -4.84
CA GLN A 12 -11.99 1.65 -5.77
C GLN A 12 -12.31 0.17 -5.49
N LEU A 13 -11.29 -0.65 -5.24
CA LEU A 13 -11.46 -2.06 -4.86
C LEU A 13 -12.27 -2.20 -3.57
N ARG A 14 -11.92 -1.47 -2.49
CA ARG A 14 -12.68 -1.48 -1.22
C ARG A 14 -14.14 -1.08 -1.40
N SER A 15 -14.40 -0.08 -2.24
CA SER A 15 -15.76 0.35 -2.58
C SER A 15 -16.55 -0.75 -3.30
N LEU A 16 -15.93 -1.42 -4.28
CA LEU A 16 -16.54 -2.55 -4.98
C LEU A 16 -16.74 -3.77 -4.09
N GLU A 17 -15.81 -4.10 -3.21
CA GLU A 17 -15.96 -5.19 -2.23
C GLU A 17 -17.15 -4.94 -1.30
N THR A 18 -17.31 -3.70 -0.85
CA THR A 18 -18.47 -3.30 -0.05
C THR A 18 -19.77 -3.42 -0.85
N ALA A 19 -19.77 -3.00 -2.12
CA ALA A 19 -20.92 -3.15 -3.00
C ALA A 19 -21.24 -4.63 -3.30
N LEU A 20 -20.22 -5.47 -3.47
CA LEU A 20 -20.36 -6.91 -3.69
C LEU A 20 -21.01 -7.57 -2.47
N LYS A 21 -20.55 -7.21 -1.27
CA LYS A 21 -21.14 -7.70 -0.02
C LYS A 21 -22.64 -7.35 0.04
N ARG A 22 -23.02 -6.11 -0.24
CA ARG A 22 -24.43 -5.70 -0.26
C ARG A 22 -25.26 -6.44 -1.32
N ALA A 23 -24.72 -6.65 -2.52
CA ALA A 23 -25.41 -7.39 -3.58
C ALA A 23 -25.63 -8.86 -3.18
N ARG A 24 -24.65 -9.49 -2.53
CA ARG A 24 -24.78 -10.85 -1.98
C ARG A 24 -25.81 -10.94 -0.86
N ASP A 25 -25.76 -10.01 0.09
CA ASP A 25 -26.71 -9.96 1.20
C ASP A 25 -28.16 -9.72 0.71
N GLY A 26 -28.32 -9.03 -0.42
CA GLY A 26 -29.61 -8.81 -1.09
C GLY A 26 -29.98 -9.88 -2.13
N GLU A 27 -29.20 -10.95 -2.27
CA GLU A 27 -29.39 -12.04 -3.25
C GLU A 27 -29.48 -11.59 -4.72
N ASP A 28 -28.94 -10.41 -5.06
CA ASP A 28 -28.87 -9.91 -6.44
C ASP A 28 -27.64 -10.48 -7.15
N HIS A 29 -27.83 -11.68 -7.71
CA HIS A 29 -26.78 -12.44 -8.39
C HIS A 29 -26.25 -11.74 -9.64
N ASP A 30 -27.11 -11.04 -10.39
CA ASP A 30 -26.72 -10.32 -11.61
C ASP A 30 -25.85 -9.11 -11.27
N GLN A 31 -26.20 -8.37 -10.22
CA GLN A 31 -25.36 -7.29 -9.72
C GLN A 31 -24.04 -7.82 -9.17
N ALA A 32 -24.05 -8.91 -8.39
CA ALA A 32 -22.83 -9.53 -7.86
C ALA A 32 -21.86 -9.95 -8.99
N CYS A 33 -22.36 -10.59 -10.06
CA CYS A 33 -21.54 -10.99 -11.20
C CYS A 33 -20.91 -9.78 -11.90
N ARG A 34 -21.67 -8.69 -12.12
CA ARG A 34 -21.14 -7.45 -12.71
C ARG A 34 -20.06 -6.81 -11.84
N ILE A 35 -20.22 -6.83 -10.52
CA ILE A 35 -19.23 -6.28 -9.59
C ILE A 35 -17.96 -7.13 -9.59
N LEU A 36 -18.07 -8.46 -9.58
CA LEU A 36 -16.91 -9.37 -9.68
C LEU A 36 -16.10 -9.12 -10.95
N GLY A 37 -16.76 -8.90 -12.10
CA GLY A 37 -16.08 -8.53 -13.33
C GLY A 37 -15.27 -7.23 -13.22
N LYS A 38 -15.82 -6.22 -12.52
CA LYS A 38 -15.09 -4.96 -12.26
C LYS A 38 -13.91 -5.14 -11.32
N ILE A 39 -14.07 -5.93 -10.26
CA ILE A 39 -12.99 -6.27 -9.33
C ILE A 39 -11.85 -6.94 -10.10
N SER A 40 -12.15 -7.95 -10.93
CA SER A 40 -11.14 -8.65 -11.74
C SER A 40 -10.35 -7.70 -12.65
N LEU A 41 -11.02 -6.71 -13.25
CA LEU A 41 -10.38 -5.72 -14.11
C LEU A 41 -9.46 -4.79 -13.31
N LEU A 42 -9.94 -4.27 -12.16
CA LEU A 42 -9.12 -3.42 -11.30
C LEU A 42 -7.95 -4.17 -10.65
N THR A 43 -8.11 -5.45 -10.31
CA THR A 43 -7.00 -6.28 -9.82
C THR A 43 -5.93 -6.45 -10.88
N SER A 44 -6.32 -6.65 -12.15
CA SER A 44 -5.36 -6.73 -13.26
C SER A 44 -4.63 -5.40 -13.47
N GLU A 45 -5.34 -4.27 -13.38
CA GLU A 45 -4.73 -2.94 -13.44
C GLU A 45 -3.78 -2.69 -12.26
N LEU A 46 -4.18 -3.12 -11.06
CA LEU A 46 -3.34 -3.05 -9.87
C LEU A 46 -2.05 -3.85 -10.06
N ASP A 47 -2.09 -5.02 -10.70
CA ASP A 47 -0.92 -5.87 -10.96
C ASP A 47 0.13 -5.21 -11.86
N GLU A 48 -0.27 -4.30 -12.74
CA GLU A 48 0.64 -3.56 -13.61
C GLU A 48 1.07 -2.20 -13.02
N THR A 49 0.44 -1.78 -11.92
CA THR A 49 0.64 -0.45 -11.35
C THR A 49 1.80 -0.41 -10.35
N LEU A 50 2.66 0.60 -10.50
CA LEU A 50 3.73 0.90 -9.53
C LEU A 50 3.32 2.03 -8.58
N PRO A 51 3.63 1.90 -7.27
CA PRO A 51 3.39 2.96 -6.32
C PRO A 51 4.35 4.13 -6.56
N THR A 52 3.82 5.33 -6.41
CA THR A 52 4.56 6.61 -6.56
C THR A 52 4.94 7.22 -5.21
N SER A 53 4.49 6.61 -4.11
CA SER A 53 4.63 7.10 -2.75
C SER A 53 4.77 5.94 -1.74
N ALA A 54 5.15 6.27 -0.50
CA ALA A 54 5.14 5.32 0.60
C ALA A 54 3.72 4.87 0.98
N LEU A 55 2.71 5.71 0.74
CA LEU A 55 1.31 5.35 0.99
C LEU A 55 0.82 4.29 -0.02
N GLY A 56 1.13 4.46 -1.30
CA GLY A 56 0.87 3.41 -2.30
C GLY A 56 1.64 2.12 -2.00
N ALA A 57 2.87 2.22 -1.50
CA ALA A 57 3.60 1.04 -1.05
C ALA A 57 2.93 0.34 0.14
N ALA A 58 2.39 1.10 1.10
CA ALA A 58 1.65 0.54 2.23
C ALA A 58 0.42 -0.26 1.78
N GLU A 59 -0.34 0.25 0.81
CA GLU A 59 -1.47 -0.46 0.21
C GLU A 59 -1.03 -1.80 -0.41
N LEU A 60 0.07 -1.81 -1.17
CA LEU A 60 0.62 -3.06 -1.74
C LEU A 60 1.05 -4.06 -0.65
N LEU A 61 1.61 -3.61 0.46
CA LEU A 61 1.93 -4.49 1.58
C LEU A 61 0.67 -5.08 2.23
N GLY A 62 -0.42 -4.31 2.30
CA GLY A 62 -1.73 -4.80 2.75
C GLY A 62 -2.26 -5.91 1.84
N PHE A 63 -2.19 -5.73 0.52
CA PHE A 63 -2.55 -6.77 -0.44
C PHE A 63 -1.64 -8.00 -0.33
N ALA A 64 -0.33 -7.81 -0.15
CA ALA A 64 0.62 -8.90 0.05
C ALA A 64 0.28 -9.71 1.32
N ALA A 65 -0.10 -9.03 2.41
CA ALA A 65 -0.53 -9.68 3.64
C ALA A 65 -1.81 -10.50 3.44
N ALA A 66 -2.79 -9.94 2.72
CA ALA A 66 -4.06 -10.59 2.42
C ALA A 66 -3.92 -11.80 1.47
N ALA A 67 -2.91 -11.80 0.61
CA ALA A 67 -2.62 -12.91 -0.29
C ALA A 67 -2.06 -14.14 0.44
N LEU A 68 -1.44 -13.97 1.60
CA LEU A 68 -0.77 -15.08 2.29
C LEU A 68 -1.77 -16.09 2.88
N PRO A 69 -1.45 -17.40 2.82
CA PRO A 69 -2.29 -18.43 3.40
C PRO A 69 -2.21 -18.38 4.94
N PHE A 70 -3.11 -19.11 5.60
CA PHE A 70 -3.13 -19.19 7.07
C PHE A 70 -1.79 -19.60 7.70
N SER A 71 -1.01 -20.47 7.03
CA SER A 71 0.33 -20.86 7.49
C SER A 71 1.34 -19.68 7.48
N GLY A 72 1.08 -18.64 6.70
CA GLY A 72 1.85 -17.40 6.62
C GLY A 72 1.35 -16.28 7.54
N ALA A 73 0.40 -16.53 8.44
CA ALA A 73 -0.24 -15.50 9.25
C ALA A 73 0.73 -14.59 10.04
N LYS A 74 1.85 -15.15 10.54
CA LYS A 74 2.88 -14.35 11.23
C LYS A 74 3.57 -13.35 10.30
N TYR A 75 3.79 -13.73 9.03
CA TYR A 75 4.37 -12.84 8.03
C TYR A 75 3.36 -11.78 7.58
N ALA A 76 2.10 -12.19 7.41
CA ALA A 76 1.00 -11.27 7.11
C ALA A 76 0.86 -10.18 8.19
N LEU A 77 0.94 -10.56 9.47
CA LEU A 77 0.91 -9.59 10.57
C LEU A 77 2.05 -8.56 10.47
N HIS A 78 3.28 -9.02 10.22
CA HIS A 78 4.42 -8.11 10.09
C HIS A 78 4.26 -7.19 8.86
N LEU A 79 3.73 -7.70 7.74
CA LEU A 79 3.42 -6.89 6.56
C LEU A 79 2.41 -5.79 6.89
N CYS A 80 1.34 -6.09 7.64
CA CYS A 80 0.38 -5.10 8.11
C CYS A 80 1.03 -4.05 9.02
N GLU A 81 1.84 -4.47 10.00
CA GLU A 81 2.54 -3.55 10.91
C GLU A 81 3.52 -2.63 10.14
N ALA A 82 4.21 -3.15 9.12
CA ALA A 82 5.07 -2.35 8.25
C ALA A 82 4.26 -1.38 7.37
N ALA A 83 3.12 -1.83 6.85
CA ALA A 83 2.19 -1.00 6.07
C ALA A 83 1.65 0.18 6.89
N GLU A 84 1.21 -0.06 8.13
CA GLU A 84 0.72 0.98 9.03
C GLU A 84 1.79 2.05 9.31
N ARG A 85 3.02 1.60 9.59
CA ARG A 85 4.15 2.52 9.80
C ARG A 85 4.48 3.33 8.55
N LEU A 86 4.48 2.70 7.37
CA LEU A 86 4.66 3.41 6.09
C LEU A 86 3.55 4.43 5.83
N ALA A 87 2.30 4.10 6.12
CA ALA A 87 1.16 5.00 5.99
C ALA A 87 1.27 6.22 6.92
N GLN A 88 1.87 6.04 8.10
CA GLN A 88 2.22 7.12 9.03
C GLN A 88 3.48 7.90 8.61
N GLY A 89 4.08 7.58 7.47
CA GLY A 89 5.30 8.22 6.97
C GLY A 89 6.59 7.72 7.62
N GLN A 90 6.53 6.66 8.44
CA GLN A 90 7.69 6.05 9.07
C GLN A 90 8.35 5.04 8.12
N ARG A 91 9.66 5.17 7.91
CA ARG A 91 10.45 4.22 7.13
C ARG A 91 11.55 3.65 8.01
N THR A 92 11.19 2.63 8.79
CA THR A 92 12.17 2.03 9.71
C THR A 92 13.15 1.16 8.93
N PHE A 93 14.43 1.26 9.24
CA PHE A 93 15.46 0.46 8.55
C PHE A 93 15.20 -1.05 8.68
N ALA A 94 14.72 -1.49 9.85
CA ALA A 94 14.39 -2.88 10.13
C ALA A 94 13.33 -3.42 9.14
N ASP A 95 12.27 -2.64 8.86
CA ASP A 95 11.25 -3.05 7.90
C ASP A 95 11.81 -3.18 6.50
N LEU A 96 12.63 -2.23 6.07
CA LEU A 96 13.17 -2.24 4.70
C LEU A 96 14.07 -3.46 4.47
N VAL A 97 14.88 -3.81 5.47
CA VAL A 97 15.70 -5.02 5.44
C VAL A 97 14.83 -6.26 5.46
N TRP A 98 13.81 -6.28 6.34
CA TRP A 98 12.90 -7.42 6.45
C TRP A 98 12.11 -7.64 5.16
N LEU A 99 11.54 -6.60 4.56
CA LEU A 99 10.79 -6.67 3.29
C LEU A 99 11.65 -7.22 2.14
N ARG A 100 12.92 -6.81 2.05
CA ARG A 100 13.85 -7.36 1.05
C ARG A 100 14.10 -8.85 1.28
N ALA A 101 14.38 -9.26 2.51
CA ALA A 101 14.60 -10.66 2.85
C ALA A 101 13.34 -11.52 2.63
N MET A 102 12.18 -10.99 3.03
CA MET A 102 10.89 -11.65 2.90
C MET A 102 10.51 -11.87 1.44
N ARG A 103 10.74 -10.85 0.58
CA ARG A 103 10.51 -10.96 -0.86
C ARG A 103 11.33 -12.09 -1.48
N GLU A 104 12.62 -12.19 -1.15
CA GLU A 104 13.47 -13.28 -1.64
C GLU A 104 13.00 -14.65 -1.12
N ALA A 105 12.61 -14.75 0.16
CA ALA A 105 12.13 -16.00 0.74
C ALA A 105 10.82 -16.48 0.09
N LEU A 106 9.86 -15.57 -0.14
CA LEU A 106 8.59 -15.87 -0.80
C LEU A 106 8.78 -16.23 -2.27
N ALA A 107 9.63 -15.49 -3.00
CA ALA A 107 10.01 -15.83 -4.37
C ALA A 107 10.73 -17.19 -4.47
N GLY A 108 11.42 -17.60 -3.40
CA GLY A 108 12.04 -18.91 -3.24
C GLY A 108 11.07 -20.06 -2.91
N GLY A 109 9.76 -19.80 -2.84
CA GLY A 109 8.72 -20.81 -2.64
C GLY A 109 8.17 -20.91 -1.21
N LEU A 110 8.58 -20.04 -0.30
CA LEU A 110 7.93 -19.92 1.01
C LEU A 110 6.45 -19.54 0.81
N CYS A 111 5.53 -20.23 1.49
CA CYS A 111 4.09 -20.07 1.32
C CYS A 111 3.53 -20.46 -0.07
N GLY A 112 4.29 -21.18 -0.89
CA GLY A 112 3.80 -21.73 -2.17
C GLY A 112 3.38 -20.65 -3.17
N GLN A 113 2.32 -20.91 -3.94
CA GLN A 113 1.86 -20.00 -5.00
C GLN A 113 1.42 -18.64 -4.47
N ASP A 114 0.71 -18.63 -3.35
CA ASP A 114 0.28 -17.42 -2.65
C ASP A 114 1.49 -16.57 -2.22
N GLY A 115 2.57 -17.24 -1.81
CA GLY A 115 3.84 -16.59 -1.53
C GLY A 115 4.44 -15.88 -2.74
N LEU A 116 4.39 -16.49 -3.93
CA LEU A 116 4.87 -15.84 -5.16
C LEU A 116 4.09 -14.57 -5.49
N VAL A 117 2.77 -14.58 -5.29
CA VAL A 117 1.92 -13.38 -5.46
C VAL A 117 2.33 -12.29 -4.47
N ALA A 118 2.48 -12.63 -3.20
CA ALA A 118 2.93 -11.69 -2.18
C ALA A 118 4.35 -11.15 -2.46
N ALA A 119 5.26 -11.98 -3.00
CA ALA A 119 6.62 -11.57 -3.36
C ALA A 119 6.63 -10.48 -4.45
N ASP A 120 5.78 -10.63 -5.47
CA ASP A 120 5.64 -9.63 -6.54
C ASP A 120 5.12 -8.30 -6.00
N LEU A 121 4.06 -8.35 -5.19
CA LEU A 121 3.49 -7.17 -4.52
C LEU A 121 4.54 -6.45 -3.65
N ILE A 122 5.33 -7.20 -2.87
CA ILE A 122 6.42 -6.64 -2.04
C ILE A 122 7.50 -6.02 -2.94
N SER A 123 7.84 -6.66 -4.06
CA SER A 123 8.83 -6.12 -5.01
C SER A 123 8.42 -4.73 -5.51
N ARG A 124 7.14 -4.56 -5.86
CA ARG A 124 6.58 -3.26 -6.28
C ARG A 124 6.47 -2.28 -5.11
N ALA A 125 6.10 -2.75 -3.92
CA ALA A 125 6.08 -1.92 -2.72
C ALA A 125 7.47 -1.30 -2.42
N ILE A 126 8.55 -2.07 -2.55
CA ILE A 126 9.93 -1.59 -2.35
C ILE A 126 10.25 -0.40 -3.27
N VAL A 127 9.73 -0.38 -4.50
CA VAL A 127 9.89 0.76 -5.43
C VAL A 127 9.25 2.02 -4.86
N GLY A 128 8.04 1.92 -4.29
CA GLY A 128 7.33 3.05 -3.69
C GLY A 128 7.99 3.56 -2.41
N VAL A 129 8.48 2.65 -1.56
CA VAL A 129 9.19 3.04 -0.33
C VAL A 129 10.53 3.74 -0.63
N SER A 130 11.16 3.39 -1.75
CA SER A 130 12.42 4.00 -2.21
C SER A 130 12.24 5.42 -2.76
N ARG A 131 11.01 5.91 -2.91
CA ARG A 131 10.74 7.26 -3.43
C ARG A 131 11.18 8.34 -2.44
N PRO A 132 11.85 9.43 -2.89
CA PRO A 132 12.29 10.50 -2.00
C PRO A 132 11.13 11.11 -1.19
N ILE A 133 11.38 11.45 0.09
CA ILE A 133 10.43 12.25 0.88
C ILE A 133 10.71 13.72 0.59
N VAL A 134 9.72 14.44 0.07
CA VAL A 134 9.79 15.90 0.02
C VAL A 134 9.41 16.43 1.40
N VAL A 135 10.41 16.88 2.16
CA VAL A 135 10.17 17.54 3.45
C VAL A 135 9.98 19.03 3.21
N TYR A 136 8.74 19.50 3.27
CA TYR A 136 8.48 20.94 3.28
C TYR A 136 8.84 21.50 4.65
N ARG A 137 10.02 22.11 4.77
CA ARG A 137 10.33 22.97 5.90
C ARG A 137 9.80 24.36 5.57
N ALA A 138 8.73 24.77 6.23
CA ALA A 138 8.36 26.18 6.27
C ALA A 138 9.52 26.93 6.95
N VAL A 139 10.40 27.55 6.14
CA VAL A 139 11.38 28.49 6.66
C VAL A 139 10.56 29.68 7.16
N MET A 140 10.46 29.84 8.49
CA MET A 140 9.96 31.10 9.05
C MET A 140 10.78 32.22 8.43
N ALA A 141 10.13 33.20 7.80
CA ALA A 141 10.82 34.38 7.32
C ALA A 141 11.64 34.98 8.47
N PRO A 142 12.90 35.40 8.23
CA PRO A 142 13.70 36.03 9.28
C PRO A 142 12.89 37.19 9.87
N ARG A 143 12.75 37.20 11.21
CA ARG A 143 12.07 38.30 11.91
C ARG A 143 12.81 39.58 11.52
N SER A 144 12.10 40.53 10.89
CA SER A 144 12.66 41.84 10.57
C SER A 144 13.14 42.49 11.86
N THR A 145 14.45 42.73 11.93
CA THR A 145 15.10 43.44 13.04
C THR A 145 14.83 44.94 12.92
N GLU A 146 13.56 45.34 12.98
CA GLU A 146 13.17 46.76 12.98
C GLU A 146 12.25 47.00 14.18
N GLU A 147 12.82 47.04 15.38
CA GLU A 147 12.20 47.72 16.53
C GLU A 147 13.17 47.85 17.71
N ARG A 148 14.35 48.41 17.47
CA ARG A 148 15.17 49.04 18.52
C ARG A 148 16.07 50.10 17.92
N VAL A 149 15.54 51.31 17.70
CA VAL A 149 16.15 52.60 18.12
C VAL A 149 15.07 53.68 17.92
N HIS A 150 14.33 54.02 18.97
CA HIS A 150 13.88 55.40 19.15
C HIS A 150 14.44 55.89 20.48
N ALA A 151 15.35 56.85 20.35
CA ALA A 151 15.89 57.70 21.39
C ALA A 151 14.83 58.68 21.89
#